data_AF-A0A5C5CCK0-F1
#
_entry.id   AF-A0A5C5CCK0-F1
#
_cell.length_a   1.000
_cell.length_b   1.000
_cell.length_c   1.000
_cell.angle_alpha   90.00
_cell.angle_beta   90.00
_cell.angle_gamma   90.00
#
_symmetry.space_group_name_H-M   'P 1'
#
loop_
_entity.id
_entity.type
_entity.pdbx_description
1 polymer ?
#
loop_
_entity_poly.entity_id
_entity_poly.type
_entity_poly.pdbx_seq_one_letter_code
_entity_poly.pdbx_strand_id
1 'polypeptide(L)' 'MFGPVQAKRYHAELFNTLDLIAKNPQMARAREEISPPVRVHPFKAHLIIYQIEVDGTVFVIRVRHAFEDWVGDLF' A
#
# COMPACT_ATOMS: atom_id res chain seq x y z
N MET A 1 -20.69 6.86 -10.55
CA MET A 1 -20.46 8.30 -10.81
C MET A 1 -19.22 8.74 -10.05
N PHE A 2 -18.22 9.29 -10.74
CA PHE A 2 -16.98 9.80 -10.17
C PHE A 2 -17.10 11.33 -9.96
N GLY A 3 -16.33 11.90 -9.03
CA GLY A 3 -16.38 13.34 -8.73
C GLY A 3 -15.58 13.73 -7.47
N PRO A 4 -15.47 15.04 -7.16
CA PRO A 4 -14.62 15.53 -6.08
C PRO A 4 -14.97 14.97 -4.70
N VAL A 5 -16.26 14.75 -4.43
CA VAL A 5 -16.72 14.16 -3.16
C VAL A 5 -16.25 12.71 -3.03
N GLN A 6 -16.37 11.94 -4.11
CA GLN A 6 -15.92 10.55 -4.15
C GLN A 6 -14.39 10.48 -4.03
N ALA A 7 -13.66 11.40 -4.65
CA ALA A 7 -12.20 11.49 -4.54
C ALA A 7 -11.76 11.80 -3.09
N LYS A 8 -12.39 12.78 -2.43
CA LYS A 8 -12.11 13.10 -1.02
C LYS A 8 -12.37 11.92 -0.09
N ARG A 9 -13.49 11.21 -0.28
CA ARG A 9 -13.80 10.01 0.51
C ARG A 9 -12.79 8.89 0.27
N TYR A 10 -12.42 8.65 -0.99
CA TYR A 10 -11.41 7.65 -1.34
C TYR A 10 -10.07 7.95 -0.67
N HIS A 11 -9.66 9.21 -0.68
CA HIS A 11 -8.45 9.69 -0.02
C HIS A 11 -8.53 9.54 1.50
N ALA A 12 -9.63 9.94 2.13
CA ALA A 12 -9.80 9.77 3.58
C ALA A 12 -9.73 8.30 4.01
N GLU A 13 -10.36 7.41 3.24
CA GLU A 13 -10.29 5.97 3.51
C GLU A 13 -8.87 5.40 3.30
N LEU A 14 -8.13 5.89 2.30
CA LEU A 14 -6.73 5.51 2.11
C LEU A 14 -5.90 5.87 3.35
N PHE A 15 -6.07 7.07 3.88
CA PHE A 15 -5.36 7.51 5.10
C PHE A 15 -5.75 6.67 6.33
N ASN A 16 -7.03 6.34 6.48
CA ASN A 16 -7.47 5.43 7.56
C ASN A 16 -6.80 4.05 7.44
N THR A 17 -6.61 3.53 6.22
CA THR A 17 -5.88 2.28 5.99
C THR A 17 -4.39 2.42 6.33
N LEU A 18 -3.76 3.55 5.97
CA LEU A 18 -2.38 3.82 6.35
C LEU A 18 -2.20 3.88 7.87
N ASP A 19 -3.13 4.52 8.59
CA ASP A 19 -3.13 4.55 10.05
C ASP A 19 -3.30 3.15 10.67
N LEU A 20 -4.14 2.31 10.06
CA LEU A 20 -4.33 0.92 10.49
C LEU A 20 -3.04 0.11 10.31
N ILE A 21 -2.35 0.28 9.18
CA ILE A 21 -1.07 -0.36 8.89
C ILE A 21 -0.01 0.14 9.88
N ALA A 22 0.08 1.45 10.14
CA ALA A 22 1.03 2.00 11.09
C ALA A 22 0.83 1.43 12.52
N LYS A 23 -0.43 1.22 12.93
CA LYS A 23 -0.77 0.61 14.23
C LYS A 23 -0.55 -0.90 14.27
N ASN A 24 -0.63 -1.58 13.13
CA ASN A 24 -0.49 -3.04 13.02
C ASN A 24 0.46 -3.41 11.86
N PRO A 25 1.76 -3.06 11.91
CA PRO A 25 2.64 -3.16 10.75
C PRO A 25 2.74 -4.58 10.17
N GLN A 26 2.54 -5.60 11.01
CA GLN A 26 2.63 -7.01 10.66
C GLN A 26 1.31 -7.61 10.15
N MET A 27 0.24 -6.82 9.98
CA MET A 27 -1.07 -7.31 9.55
C MET A 27 -1.08 -7.92 8.15
N ALA A 28 -0.14 -7.50 7.29
CA ALA A 28 0.12 -8.14 6.01
C ALA A 28 1.35 -9.05 6.09
N ARG A 29 1.26 -10.20 5.43
CA ARG A 29 2.37 -11.18 5.35
C ARG A 29 3.57 -10.56 4.63
N ALA A 30 4.76 -10.81 5.17
CA ALA A 30 6.01 -10.47 4.49
C ALA A 30 6.21 -11.35 3.24
N ARG A 31 6.60 -10.72 2.15
CA ARG A 31 7.03 -11.35 0.91
C ARG A 31 8.55 -11.38 0.88
N GLU A 32 9.10 -12.47 1.40
CA GLU A 32 10.55 -12.70 1.51
C GLU A 32 11.19 -12.99 0.15
N GLU A 33 10.38 -13.26 -0.88
CA GLU A 33 10.83 -13.37 -2.26
C GLU A 33 11.38 -12.04 -2.84
N ILE A 34 11.13 -10.91 -2.18
CA ILE A 34 11.63 -9.58 -2.55
C ILE A 34 12.62 -9.13 -1.46
N SER A 35 13.75 -8.55 -1.86
CA SER A 35 14.77 -8.02 -0.94
C SER A 35 14.92 -6.50 -1.11
N PRO A 36 14.77 -5.70 -0.04
CA PRO A 36 14.32 -6.08 1.30
C PRO A 36 12.86 -6.60 1.35
N PRO A 37 12.47 -7.43 2.33
CA PRO A 37 11.12 -8.02 2.42
C PRO A 37 10.02 -6.98 2.48
N VAL A 38 9.14 -7.00 1.48
CA VAL A 38 8.00 -6.08 1.40
C VAL A 38 6.71 -6.72 1.90
N ARG A 39 5.76 -5.88 2.26
CA ARG A 39 4.38 -6.25 2.61
C ARG A 39 3.43 -5.57 1.65
N VAL A 40 2.36 -6.27 1.29
CA VAL A 40 1.36 -5.77 0.34
C VAL A 40 -0.01 -5.83 1.00
N HIS A 41 -0.64 -4.67 1.17
CA HIS A 41 -1.99 -4.54 1.70
C HIS A 41 -2.94 -4.04 0.59
N PRO A 42 -3.94 -4.83 0.17
CA PRO A 42 -4.94 -4.38 -0.79
C PRO A 42 -5.82 -3.26 -0.21
N PHE A 43 -6.05 -2.21 -0.98
CA PHE A 43 -6.98 -1.13 -0.68
C PHE A 43 -7.84 -0.80 -1.90
N LYS A 44 -9.05 -1.36 -1.96
CA LYS A 44 -9.97 -1.22 -3.11
C LYS A 44 -9.24 -1.58 -4.42
N ALA A 45 -9.16 -0.63 -5.36
CA ALA A 45 -8.48 -0.79 -6.64
C ALA A 45 -6.94 -0.65 -6.56
N HIS A 46 -6.37 -0.31 -5.40
CA HIS A 46 -4.94 -0.11 -5.22
C HIS A 46 -4.31 -1.14 -4.27
N LEU A 47 -3.00 -1.25 -4.34
CA LEU A 47 -2.12 -2.02 -3.47
C LEU A 47 -1.20 -1.03 -2.74
N ILE A 48 -1.15 -1.12 -1.42
CA ILE A 48 -0.20 -0.38 -0.60
C ILE A 48 0.99 -1.31 -0.34
N ILE A 49 2.15 -0.94 -0.88
CA ILE A 49 3.39 -1.70 -0.75
C ILE A 49 4.28 -0.98 0.26
N TYR A 50 4.65 -1.67 1.33
CA TYR A 50 5.39 -1.07 2.43
C TYR A 50 6.42 -2.02 3.05
N GLN A 51 7.35 -1.44 3.81
CA GLN A 51 8.33 -2.11 4.64
C GLN A 51 8.15 -1.73 6.11
N ILE A 52 8.69 -2.56 6.99
CA ILE A 52 8.88 -2.23 8.40
C ILE A 52 10.37 -2.01 8.56
N GLU A 53 10.76 -0.78 8.91
CA GLU A 53 12.16 -0.42 9.15
C GLU A 53 12.66 -0.99 10.48
N VAL A 54 13.97 -0.92 10.70
CA VAL A 54 14.63 -1.47 11.90
C VAL A 54 14.10 -0.85 13.20
N ASP A 55 13.71 0.42 13.16
CA ASP A 55 13.11 1.14 14.29
C ASP A 55 11.61 0.86 14.49
N GLY A 56 11.04 -0.05 13.68
CA GLY A 56 9.64 -0.43 13.71
C GLY A 56 8.71 0.51 12.94
N THR A 57 9.23 1.57 12.30
CA THR A 57 8.43 2.48 11.49
C THR A 57 7.97 1.82 10.20
N VAL A 58 6.80 2.24 9.70
CA VAL A 58 6.27 1.78 8.41
C VAL A 58 6.76 2.73 7.31
N PHE A 59 7.51 2.20 6.35
CA PHE A 59 7.89 2.93 5.15
C PHE A 59 7.03 2.51 3.96
N VAL A 60 6.14 3.39 3.51
CA VAL A 60 5.29 3.14 2.33
C VAL A 60 6.11 3.41 1.06
N ILE A 61 6.44 2.34 0.33
CA ILE A 61 7.27 2.42 -0.86
C ILE A 61 6.46 2.96 -2.03
N ARG A 62 5.27 2.39 -2.28
CA ARG A 62 4.38 2.77 -3.38
C ARG A 62 2.91 2.47 -3.05
N VAL A 63 2.02 3.21 -3.70
CA VAL A 63 0.59 2.87 -3.84
C VAL A 63 0.31 2.68 -5.33
N ARG A 64 -0.06 1.47 -5.74
CA ARG A 64 -0.14 1.08 -7.17
C ARG A 64 -1.48 0.47 -7.49
N HIS A 65 -1.91 0.50 -8.74
CA HIS A 65 -3.20 -0.08 -9.11
C HIS A 65 -3.09 -1.62 -9.08
N ALA A 66 -4.09 -2.32 -8.55
CA ALA A 66 -4.06 -3.77 -8.38
C ALA A 66 -4.05 -4.54 -9.71
N PHE A 67 -4.57 -3.92 -10.76
CA PHE A 67 -4.63 -4.46 -12.13
C PHE A 67 -3.69 -3.73 -13.08
N GLU A 68 -2.63 -3.12 -12.56
CA GLU A 68 -1.59 -2.60 -13.43
C GLU A 68 -0.94 -3.77 -14.19
N ASP A 69 -0.68 -3.57 -15.49
CA ASP A 69 0.09 -4.53 -16.28
C ASP A 69 1.57 -4.23 -16.04
N TRP A 70 2.21 -5.07 -15.24
CA TRP A 70 3.59 -4.90 -14.79
C TRP A 70 4.63 -5.36 -15.83
N VAL A 71 4.19 -5.93 -16.96
CA VAL A 71 5.10 -6.54 -17.95
C VAL A 71 5.87 -5.49 -18.77
N GLY A 72 5.49 -4.21 -18.71
CA GLY A 72 6.03 -3.17 -19.60
C GLY A 72 6.89 -2.07 -18.98
N ASP A 73 6.89 -1.88 -17.66
CA ASP A 73 7.62 -0.77 -17.03
C ASP A 73 9.06 -1.20 -16.71
N LEU A 74 9.92 -1.15 -17.73
CA LEU A 74 11.37 -1.08 -17.55
C LEU A 74 11.70 0.24 -16.84
N PHE A 75 11.95 0.19 -15.55
CA PHE A 75 12.81 1.18 -14.88
C PHE A 75 14.26 0.93 -15.27
#